data_AF-M5BM86-F1
#
_entry.id   AF-M5BM86-F1
#
_cell.length_a   1.000
_cell.length_b   1.000
_cell.length_c   1.000
_cell.angle_alpha   90.00
_cell.angle_beta   90.00
_cell.angle_gamma   90.00
#
_symmetry.space_group_name_H-M   'P 1'
#
loop_
_entity.id
_entity.type
_entity.pdbx_description
1 polymer ?
#
loop_
_entity_poly.entity_id
_entity_poly.type
_entity_poly.pdbx_seq_one_letter_code
_entity_poly.pdbx_strand_id
1 'polypeptide(L)'
;MATETIRSEDKMGVLKFTARALSSLLLGASDDKPTQNLTPHAEPLSEDSLYSSIRARRVEATTPLEEQAHFGELFFGPQPGQAIDRPHALHTKMKLDATDLRYITNEEFRVLTAVEMGSKNHEVVPSSLVAQIAGLRNGGINKLLGQLAQRNLIARVQNTKYDGYRLTYGGYDYLALRTFSKRDTVHAVGNQIGVGKESDIYVASDTDGAQMVLKIHRLGRVSFRAVKEKRDYMGKRKSASWMYLSRLGAKKEWEFMKVLHENGFPVPKPIDYARHCILMELIDSYPLRQIASHPNPGSLYSSLMDVIVRFAKAGLIHGDYNEFNILIRRETGEPVVIDFPQMVSTRHVNAEW
;
A
#
# COMPACT_ATOMS: atom_id res chain seq x y z
N MET A 1 45.47 -27.27 -1.33
CA MET A 1 46.49 -26.23 -1.07
C MET A 1 46.78 -25.58 -2.41
N ALA A 2 46.76 -24.26 -2.64
CA ALA A 2 46.50 -23.06 -1.86
C ALA A 2 45.92 -22.04 -2.88
N THR A 3 44.75 -21.45 -2.66
CA THR A 3 44.59 -20.03 -2.27
C THR A 3 45.70 -19.09 -2.73
N GLU A 4 45.39 -18.25 -3.73
CA GLU A 4 45.93 -16.89 -3.82
C GLU A 4 44.79 -15.88 -3.92
N THR A 5 44.82 -14.97 -2.97
CA THR A 5 43.84 -13.95 -2.65
C THR A 5 44.24 -12.68 -3.38
N ILE A 6 43.48 -12.26 -4.39
CA ILE A 6 43.68 -10.94 -5.02
C ILE A 6 42.91 -9.91 -4.19
N ARG A 7 43.66 -8.95 -3.66
CA ARG A 7 43.23 -7.87 -2.74
C ARG A 7 42.22 -6.92 -3.39
N SER A 8 41.31 -6.44 -2.57
CA SER A 8 40.15 -5.59 -2.87
C SER A 8 40.44 -4.10 -3.13
N GLU A 9 41.67 -3.73 -3.51
CA GLU A 9 42.04 -2.30 -3.65
C GLU A 9 42.05 -1.76 -5.09
N ASP A 10 42.05 -2.62 -6.12
CA ASP A 10 42.15 -2.16 -7.51
C ASP A 10 40.81 -1.86 -8.24
N LYS A 11 39.65 -2.16 -7.63
CA LYS A 11 38.34 -1.84 -8.25
C LYS A 11 37.93 -0.37 -8.09
N MET A 12 38.53 0.37 -7.16
CA MET A 12 38.24 1.79 -6.92
C MET A 12 38.95 2.74 -7.89
N GLY A 13 40.02 2.29 -8.57
CA GLY A 13 40.74 3.10 -9.56
C GLY A 13 40.01 3.22 -10.90
N VAL A 14 39.40 2.13 -11.36
CA VAL A 14 38.73 2.06 -12.67
C VAL A 14 37.38 2.80 -12.68
N LEU A 15 36.65 2.81 -11.56
CA LEU A 15 35.40 3.56 -11.40
C LEU A 15 35.60 5.08 -11.23
N LYS A 16 36.77 5.54 -10.75
CA LYS A 16 37.07 6.97 -10.62
C LYS A 16 37.49 7.61 -11.95
N PHE A 17 38.01 6.83 -12.90
CA PHE A 17 38.47 7.35 -14.19
C PHE A 17 37.31 7.63 -15.17
N THR A 18 36.23 6.84 -15.10
CA THR A 18 35.03 7.01 -15.96
C THR A 18 34.14 8.17 -15.53
N ALA A 19 34.04 8.45 -14.22
CA ALA A 19 33.24 9.57 -13.71
C ALA A 19 33.84 10.96 -14.04
N ARG A 20 35.17 11.07 -14.16
CA ARG A 20 35.82 12.34 -14.57
C ARG A 20 35.73 12.62 -16.06
N ALA A 21 35.69 11.58 -16.91
CA ALA A 21 35.56 11.74 -18.35
C ALA A 21 34.15 12.18 -18.80
N LEU A 22 33.10 11.82 -18.05
CA LEU A 22 31.73 12.24 -18.35
C LEU A 22 31.42 13.69 -17.91
N SER A 23 32.16 14.24 -16.94
CA SER A 23 31.93 15.60 -16.45
C SER A 23 32.51 16.67 -17.41
N SER A 24 33.55 16.36 -18.18
CA SER A 24 34.13 17.30 -19.15
C SER A 24 33.41 17.36 -20.51
N LEU A 25 32.46 16.44 -20.76
CA LEU A 25 31.70 16.40 -22.02
C LEU A 25 30.35 17.14 -21.95
N LEU A 26 29.91 17.51 -20.74
CA LEU A 26 28.56 18.06 -20.48
C LEU A 26 28.53 19.56 -20.14
N LEU A 27 29.68 20.25 -20.09
CA LEU A 27 29.76 21.66 -19.70
C LEU A 27 30.69 22.47 -20.64
N GLY A 28 30.08 23.18 -21.61
CA GLY A 28 30.68 24.25 -22.44
C GLY A 28 30.74 23.89 -23.93
N ALA A 29 30.22 24.65 -24.90
CA ALA A 29 29.86 26.07 -24.93
C ALA A 29 28.70 26.34 -25.92
N SER A 30 27.95 27.41 -25.64
CA SER A 30 26.97 28.06 -26.51
C SER A 30 27.65 29.03 -27.50
N ASP A 31 27.05 29.23 -28.68
CA ASP A 31 26.52 30.53 -29.16
C ASP A 31 26.19 30.46 -30.67
N ASP A 32 24.90 30.62 -31.01
CA ASP A 32 24.37 31.72 -31.86
C ASP A 32 22.94 31.43 -32.35
N LYS A 33 22.09 32.47 -32.28
CA LYS A 33 20.69 32.56 -32.77
C LYS A 33 20.70 33.33 -34.11
N PRO A 34 19.69 33.21 -35.02
CA PRO A 34 18.38 33.81 -34.75
C PRO A 34 17.12 33.16 -35.39
N THR A 35 16.00 33.37 -34.66
CA THR A 35 14.58 33.56 -35.06
C THR A 35 13.99 32.89 -36.31
N GLN A 36 12.87 32.16 -36.11
CA GLN A 36 11.62 32.41 -36.83
C GLN A 36 10.39 31.94 -36.03
N ASN A 37 9.36 32.79 -36.03
CA ASN A 37 8.07 32.64 -35.37
C ASN A 37 7.26 31.46 -35.91
N LEU A 38 6.53 30.76 -35.04
CA LEU A 38 5.21 30.16 -35.31
C LEU A 38 4.55 29.75 -33.97
N THR A 39 3.44 30.39 -33.65
CA THR A 39 2.35 29.88 -32.78
C THR A 39 1.03 30.15 -33.53
N PRO A 40 -0.13 29.58 -33.16
CA PRO A 40 -0.45 28.77 -31.98
C PRO A 40 -1.32 27.52 -32.28
N HIS A 41 -1.59 26.73 -31.22
CA HIS A 41 -2.82 26.00 -30.89
C HIS A 41 -2.59 24.57 -30.38
N ALA A 42 -2.34 24.46 -29.08
CA ALA A 42 -2.81 23.36 -28.26
C ALA A 42 -3.02 23.91 -26.85
N GLU A 43 -4.26 23.82 -26.35
CA GLU A 43 -4.60 24.19 -24.98
C GLU A 43 -3.79 23.34 -23.99
N PRO A 44 -3.24 23.92 -22.90
CA PRO A 44 -2.58 23.11 -21.88
C PRO A 44 -3.64 22.37 -21.05
N LEU A 45 -3.58 21.04 -21.12
CA LEU A 45 -4.24 20.13 -20.18
C LEU A 45 -3.88 20.53 -18.75
N SER A 46 -4.89 20.64 -17.89
CA SER A 46 -4.75 21.06 -16.49
C SER A 46 -3.75 20.19 -15.75
N GLU A 47 -2.69 20.82 -15.20
CA GLU A 47 -1.73 20.20 -14.31
C GLU A 47 -2.42 19.59 -13.08
N ASP A 48 -2.30 18.28 -12.92
CA ASP A 48 -2.84 17.54 -11.79
C ASP A 48 -2.34 18.07 -10.44
N SER A 49 -3.28 18.24 -9.50
CA SER A 49 -3.13 18.85 -8.17
C SER A 49 -2.02 18.21 -7.31
N LEU A 50 -1.71 16.93 -7.47
CA LEU A 50 -0.75 16.24 -6.59
C LEU A 50 0.70 16.49 -7.01
N TYR A 51 1.00 16.47 -8.32
CA TYR A 51 2.33 16.76 -8.82
C TYR A 51 2.67 18.25 -8.67
N SER A 52 1.69 19.13 -8.92
CA SER A 52 1.83 20.55 -8.60
C SER A 52 1.96 20.77 -7.08
N SER A 53 1.27 20.02 -6.22
CA SER A 53 1.46 20.13 -4.76
C SER A 53 2.82 19.62 -4.28
N ILE A 54 3.31 18.50 -4.81
CA ILE A 54 4.64 17.95 -4.50
C ILE A 54 5.73 18.89 -5.04
N ARG A 55 5.56 19.43 -6.25
CA ARG A 55 6.50 20.35 -6.90
C ARG A 55 6.44 21.78 -6.34
N ALA A 56 5.28 22.27 -5.91
CA ALA A 56 5.12 23.57 -5.27
C ALA A 56 5.65 23.57 -3.84
N ARG A 57 5.33 22.54 -3.04
CA ARG A 57 5.90 22.38 -1.68
C ARG A 57 7.40 22.05 -1.71
N ARG A 58 7.92 21.53 -2.83
CA ARG A 58 9.37 21.43 -3.14
C ARG A 58 10.06 22.79 -3.27
N VAL A 59 9.34 23.84 -3.69
CA VAL A 59 9.90 25.20 -3.81
C VAL A 59 9.90 25.93 -2.46
N GLU A 60 9.00 25.56 -1.55
CA GLU A 60 8.87 26.17 -0.22
C GLU A 60 9.75 25.53 0.86
N ALA A 61 10.08 24.23 0.75
CA ALA A 61 10.88 23.54 1.76
C ALA A 61 12.39 23.81 1.62
N THR A 62 12.98 24.51 2.59
CA THR A 62 14.42 24.84 2.59
C THR A 62 15.29 23.76 3.21
N THR A 63 14.70 22.82 3.97
CA THR A 63 15.42 21.73 4.66
C THR A 63 14.81 20.35 4.42
N PRO A 64 15.60 19.25 4.46
CA PRO A 64 15.09 17.88 4.31
C PRO A 64 14.04 17.48 5.36
N LEU A 65 14.11 18.04 6.58
CA LEU A 65 13.17 17.76 7.68
C LEU A 65 11.80 18.40 7.43
N GLU A 66 11.75 19.63 6.91
CA GLU A 66 10.50 20.32 6.54
C GLU A 66 9.81 19.62 5.37
N GLU A 67 10.56 19.18 4.37
CA GLU A 67 9.97 18.44 3.24
C GLU A 67 9.48 17.06 3.68
N GLN A 68 10.17 16.38 4.58
CA GLN A 68 9.73 15.10 5.15
C GLN A 68 8.48 15.28 6.03
N ALA A 69 8.34 16.41 6.73
CA ALA A 69 7.12 16.79 7.43
C ALA A 69 6.00 17.12 6.45
N HIS A 70 6.27 17.83 5.36
CA HIS A 70 5.29 18.16 4.33
C HIS A 70 4.83 16.94 3.51
N PHE A 71 5.74 16.02 3.16
CA PHE A 71 5.40 14.70 2.60
C PHE A 71 4.59 13.89 3.61
N GLY A 72 5.04 13.89 4.86
CA GLY A 72 4.32 13.30 5.99
C GLY A 72 2.88 13.83 6.11
N GLU A 73 2.70 15.13 5.98
CA GLU A 73 1.43 15.82 6.13
C GLU A 73 0.54 15.68 4.89
N LEU A 74 1.12 15.67 3.68
CA LEU A 74 0.43 15.47 2.41
C LEU A 74 -0.21 14.07 2.34
N PHE A 75 0.51 13.05 2.82
CA PHE A 75 0.09 11.65 2.74
C PHE A 75 -0.61 11.14 4.00
N PHE A 76 -0.23 11.63 5.19
CA PHE A 76 -0.68 11.10 6.49
C PHE A 76 -1.36 12.12 7.43
N GLY A 77 -1.41 13.42 7.09
CA GLY A 77 -1.84 14.48 8.00
C GLY A 77 -0.88 14.71 9.18
N PRO A 78 -1.17 15.65 10.11
CA PRO A 78 -0.29 15.92 11.24
C PRO A 78 -0.12 14.66 12.11
N GLN A 79 1.11 14.22 12.29
CA GLN A 79 1.49 13.02 13.03
C GLN A 79 1.68 13.34 14.53
N PRO A 80 0.82 12.85 15.45
CA PRO A 80 1.20 12.77 16.86
C PRO A 80 2.10 11.55 17.06
N GLY A 81 3.14 11.68 17.89
CA GLY A 81 3.99 10.54 18.28
C GLY A 81 3.17 9.39 18.86
N GLN A 82 3.24 8.20 18.25
CA GLN A 82 2.37 7.07 18.59
C GLN A 82 3.18 5.79 18.90
N ALA A 83 2.83 5.17 20.02
CA ALA A 83 3.07 3.75 20.30
C ALA A 83 1.82 2.94 19.90
N ILE A 84 2.01 1.69 19.46
CA ILE A 84 0.97 0.82 18.89
C ILE A 84 0.25 0.00 19.99
N ASP A 85 -1.10 -0.05 20.06
CA ASP A 85 -1.81 -0.91 21.04
C ASP A 85 -1.99 -2.37 20.61
N ARG A 86 -2.19 -3.12 21.70
CA ARG A 86 -2.80 -4.44 21.86
C ARG A 86 -3.92 -4.80 20.87
N PRO A 87 -3.91 -6.07 20.44
CA PRO A 87 -5.13 -6.77 20.03
C PRO A 87 -5.51 -7.93 20.99
N HIS A 88 -6.82 -8.10 21.22
CA HIS A 88 -7.41 -9.18 22.03
C HIS A 88 -7.76 -10.42 21.19
N ALA A 89 -7.39 -11.58 21.74
CA ALA A 89 -7.41 -12.93 21.18
C ALA A 89 -8.68 -13.28 20.40
N LEU A 90 -8.49 -13.79 19.18
CA LEU A 90 -9.26 -14.87 18.56
C LEU A 90 -8.32 -15.51 17.53
N HIS A 91 -7.83 -16.70 17.88
CA HIS A 91 -6.91 -17.47 17.05
C HIS A 91 -7.71 -18.22 15.99
N THR A 92 -8.36 -17.49 15.08
CA THR A 92 -8.98 -18.07 13.89
C THR A 92 -8.13 -17.72 12.69
N LYS A 93 -7.78 -18.74 11.90
CA LYS A 93 -7.08 -18.61 10.62
C LYS A 93 -7.82 -17.54 9.80
N MET A 94 -7.24 -16.33 9.70
CA MET A 94 -7.86 -15.14 9.11
C MET A 94 -7.93 -15.30 7.58
N LYS A 95 -8.81 -16.17 7.10
CA LYS A 95 -9.10 -16.34 5.68
C LYS A 95 -10.37 -15.57 5.37
N LEU A 96 -10.35 -14.82 4.27
CA LEU A 96 -11.57 -14.21 3.75
C LEU A 96 -12.49 -15.33 3.27
N ASP A 97 -13.70 -15.39 3.82
CA ASP A 97 -14.79 -16.15 3.24
C ASP A 97 -15.66 -15.19 2.43
N ALA A 98 -15.59 -15.24 1.10
CA ALA A 98 -16.36 -14.35 0.23
C ALA A 98 -17.76 -14.90 -0.10
N THR A 99 -18.06 -16.15 0.25
CA THR A 99 -19.35 -16.78 -0.09
C THR A 99 -20.50 -16.18 0.72
N ASP A 100 -20.23 -15.86 1.98
CA ASP A 100 -21.17 -15.28 2.93
C ASP A 100 -21.57 -13.83 2.59
N LEU A 101 -20.80 -13.13 1.74
CA LEU A 101 -21.08 -11.75 1.32
C LEU A 101 -22.45 -11.62 0.62
N ARG A 102 -22.89 -12.66 -0.10
CA ARG A 102 -24.17 -12.67 -0.84
C ARG A 102 -25.39 -12.74 0.08
N TYR A 103 -25.23 -13.25 1.29
CA TYR A 103 -26.33 -13.47 2.24
C TYR A 103 -26.51 -12.32 3.24
N ILE A 104 -25.73 -11.24 3.10
CA ILE A 104 -25.80 -10.07 3.97
C ILE A 104 -26.70 -9.02 3.36
N THR A 105 -27.67 -8.59 4.15
CA THR A 105 -28.66 -7.58 3.79
C THR A 105 -28.09 -6.16 3.80
N ASN A 106 -28.77 -5.25 3.12
CA ASN A 106 -28.41 -3.82 3.14
C ASN A 106 -28.45 -3.21 4.55
N GLU A 107 -29.38 -3.67 5.40
CA GLU A 107 -29.47 -3.21 6.79
C GLU A 107 -28.29 -3.68 7.63
N GLU A 108 -27.86 -4.93 7.46
CA GLU A 108 -26.66 -5.46 8.13
C GLU A 108 -25.40 -4.69 7.71
N PHE A 109 -25.24 -4.35 6.43
CA PHE A 109 -24.14 -3.48 5.98
C PHE A 109 -24.22 -2.07 6.56
N ARG A 110 -25.43 -1.53 6.73
CA ARG A 110 -25.65 -0.22 7.36
C ARG A 110 -25.24 -0.24 8.83
N VAL A 111 -25.60 -1.29 9.56
CA VAL A 111 -25.16 -1.51 10.96
C VAL A 111 -23.64 -1.69 11.03
N LEU A 112 -23.06 -2.48 10.12
CA LEU A 112 -21.61 -2.70 10.09
C LEU A 112 -20.83 -1.40 9.81
N THR A 113 -21.35 -0.56 8.91
CA THR A 113 -20.80 0.78 8.64
C THR A 113 -20.92 1.68 9.87
N ALA A 114 -22.04 1.61 10.59
CA ALA A 114 -22.23 2.35 11.84
C ALA A 114 -21.23 1.94 12.93
N VAL A 115 -20.91 0.64 13.03
CA VAL A 115 -19.85 0.13 13.92
C VAL A 115 -18.47 0.65 13.49
N GLU A 116 -18.15 0.65 12.20
CA GLU A 116 -16.91 1.26 11.69
C GLU A 116 -16.82 2.75 12.07
N MET A 117 -17.87 3.53 11.82
CA MET A 117 -17.90 4.95 12.18
C MET A 117 -17.74 5.19 13.69
N GLY A 118 -18.43 4.40 14.52
CA GLY A 118 -18.31 4.46 15.98
C GLY A 118 -16.91 4.12 16.47
N SER A 119 -16.23 3.18 15.79
CA SER A 119 -14.90 2.68 16.16
C SER A 119 -13.78 3.71 16.01
N LYS A 120 -14.00 4.81 15.29
CA LYS A 120 -13.04 5.92 15.17
C LYS A 120 -12.76 6.59 16.52
N ASN A 121 -13.80 6.70 17.36
CA ASN A 121 -13.75 7.42 18.63
C ASN A 121 -13.84 6.50 19.84
N HIS A 122 -14.34 5.27 19.67
CA HIS A 122 -14.58 4.31 20.74
C HIS A 122 -13.94 2.95 20.41
N GLU A 123 -13.13 2.41 21.30
CA GLU A 123 -12.57 1.05 21.15
C GLU A 123 -13.68 -0.01 21.12
N VAL A 124 -14.71 0.19 21.95
CA VAL A 124 -15.91 -0.63 22.02
C VAL A 124 -17.12 0.27 21.77
N VAL A 125 -17.88 -0.01 20.71
CA VAL A 125 -19.01 0.82 20.28
C VAL A 125 -20.29 0.36 20.96
N PRO A 126 -20.95 1.21 21.78
CA PRO A 126 -22.22 0.86 22.43
C PRO A 126 -23.35 0.61 21.42
N SER A 127 -24.25 -0.33 21.71
CA SER A 127 -25.39 -0.64 20.83
C SER A 127 -26.29 0.57 20.56
N SER A 128 -26.49 1.44 21.55
CA SER A 128 -27.24 2.69 21.42
C SER A 128 -26.60 3.65 20.40
N LEU A 129 -25.27 3.75 20.41
CA LEU A 129 -24.52 4.57 19.45
C LEU A 129 -24.62 3.99 18.04
N VAL A 130 -24.54 2.66 17.89
CA VAL A 130 -24.73 2.02 16.59
C VAL A 130 -26.14 2.30 16.04
N ALA A 131 -27.17 2.26 16.89
CA ALA A 131 -28.54 2.56 16.48
C ALA A 131 -28.72 4.00 16.02
N GLN A 132 -28.13 4.94 16.75
CA GLN A 132 -28.14 6.35 16.41
C GLN A 132 -27.43 6.62 15.07
N ILE A 133 -26.25 6.06 14.86
CA ILE A 133 -25.48 6.24 13.60
C ILE A 133 -26.17 5.53 12.44
N ALA A 134 -26.71 4.33 12.65
CA ALA A 134 -27.42 3.60 11.62
C ALA A 134 -28.78 4.25 11.29
N GLY A 135 -29.36 5.09 12.16
CA GLY A 135 -30.68 5.68 11.96
C GLY A 135 -31.80 4.63 11.94
N LEU A 136 -31.64 3.56 12.72
CA LEU A 136 -32.63 2.48 12.86
C LEU A 136 -33.35 2.59 14.21
N ARG A 137 -34.63 2.21 14.27
CA ARG A 137 -35.37 2.13 15.53
C ARG A 137 -34.76 1.03 16.42
N ASN A 138 -34.58 1.32 17.71
CA ASN A 138 -33.85 0.48 18.69
C ASN A 138 -34.30 -0.99 18.78
N GLY A 139 -35.53 -1.34 18.37
CA GLY A 139 -36.06 -2.70 18.48
C GLY A 139 -35.41 -3.73 17.55
N GLY A 140 -34.95 -3.33 16.36
CA GLY A 140 -34.41 -4.26 15.35
C GLY A 140 -32.90 -4.51 15.44
N ILE A 141 -32.16 -3.62 16.11
CA ILE A 141 -30.70 -3.60 15.98
C ILE A 141 -30.00 -4.74 16.70
N ASN A 142 -30.54 -5.20 17.84
CA ASN A 142 -29.94 -6.29 18.60
C ASN A 142 -29.96 -7.61 17.82
N LYS A 143 -31.00 -7.81 16.98
CA LYS A 143 -31.06 -8.96 16.07
C LYS A 143 -29.97 -8.88 15.00
N LEU A 144 -29.84 -7.73 14.35
CA LEU A 144 -28.81 -7.49 13.31
C LEU A 144 -27.39 -7.62 13.88
N LEU A 145 -27.14 -7.05 15.07
CA LEU A 145 -25.87 -7.19 15.78
C LEU A 145 -25.58 -8.65 16.16
N GLY A 146 -26.61 -9.40 16.59
CA GLY A 146 -26.50 -10.83 16.84
C GLY A 146 -26.12 -11.62 15.58
N GLN A 147 -26.76 -11.34 14.44
CA GLN A 147 -26.45 -11.98 13.16
C GLN A 147 -25.05 -11.65 12.65
N LEU A 148 -24.62 -10.39 12.74
CA LEU A 148 -23.26 -9.97 12.39
C LEU A 148 -22.22 -10.62 13.31
N ALA A 149 -22.53 -10.80 14.59
CA ALA A 149 -21.66 -11.45 15.55
C ALA A 149 -21.53 -12.96 15.31
N GLN A 150 -22.63 -13.64 14.94
CA GLN A 150 -22.62 -15.06 14.56
C GLN A 150 -21.71 -15.32 13.34
N ARG A 151 -21.67 -14.38 12.39
CA ARG A 151 -20.78 -14.42 11.23
C ARG A 151 -19.35 -13.92 11.50
N ASN A 152 -19.01 -13.64 12.76
CA ASN A 152 -17.72 -13.09 13.17
C ASN A 152 -17.32 -11.77 12.48
N LEU A 153 -18.28 -10.97 11.99
CA LEU A 153 -18.02 -9.65 11.38
C LEU A 153 -17.89 -8.54 12.42
N ILE A 154 -18.54 -8.74 13.56
CA ILE A 154 -18.36 -7.95 14.77
C ILE A 154 -18.15 -8.91 15.95
N ALA A 155 -17.50 -8.44 17.01
CA ALA A 155 -17.35 -9.21 18.24
C ALA A 155 -17.97 -8.45 19.40
N ARG A 156 -18.80 -9.14 20.19
CA ARG A 156 -19.36 -8.61 21.43
C ARG A 156 -18.27 -8.62 22.52
N VAL A 157 -18.18 -7.54 23.28
CA VAL A 157 -17.25 -7.41 24.40
C VAL A 157 -18.05 -7.37 25.70
N GLN A 158 -17.89 -8.39 26.55
CA GLN A 158 -18.76 -8.63 27.71
C GLN A 158 -18.24 -8.05 29.05
N ASN A 159 -17.15 -7.27 29.05
CA ASN A 159 -16.52 -6.74 30.28
C ASN A 159 -16.41 -5.21 30.33
N THR A 160 -17.33 -4.51 29.67
CA THR A 160 -17.43 -3.04 29.69
C THR A 160 -18.65 -2.62 30.49
N LYS A 161 -18.65 -1.39 31.06
CA LYS A 161 -19.81 -0.81 31.78
C LYS A 161 -21.12 -0.83 30.97
N TYR A 162 -21.02 -1.05 29.66
CA TYR A 162 -22.11 -1.15 28.70
C TYR A 162 -21.85 -2.31 27.73
N ASP A 163 -22.91 -2.96 27.24
CA ASP A 163 -22.82 -3.89 26.12
C ASP A 163 -22.35 -3.15 24.86
N GLY A 164 -21.28 -3.64 24.25
CA GLY A 164 -20.75 -3.02 23.04
C GLY A 164 -20.07 -4.01 22.10
N TYR A 165 -19.83 -3.52 20.90
CA TYR A 165 -19.34 -4.30 19.77
C TYR A 165 -18.05 -3.67 19.23
N ARG A 166 -17.14 -4.53 18.81
CA ARG A 166 -15.93 -4.15 18.07
C ARG A 166 -16.00 -4.70 16.66
N LEU A 167 -15.47 -3.94 15.71
CA LEU A 167 -15.30 -4.42 14.34
C LEU A 167 -14.22 -5.51 14.30
N THR A 168 -14.46 -6.59 13.58
CA THR A 168 -13.43 -7.61 13.30
C THR A 168 -12.79 -7.36 11.94
N TYR A 169 -11.67 -8.04 11.67
CA TYR A 169 -11.04 -7.96 10.35
C TYR A 169 -11.95 -8.47 9.24
N GLY A 170 -12.73 -9.54 9.48
CA GLY A 170 -13.72 -10.03 8.53
C GLY A 170 -14.78 -8.97 8.23
N GLY A 171 -15.29 -8.28 9.26
CA GLY A 171 -16.21 -7.15 9.05
C GLY A 171 -15.58 -6.02 8.24
N TYR A 172 -14.30 -5.73 8.47
CA TYR A 172 -13.57 -4.72 7.72
C TYR A 172 -13.38 -5.10 6.25
N ASP A 173 -13.04 -6.36 5.97
CA ASP A 173 -12.93 -6.91 4.61
C ASP A 173 -14.26 -6.81 3.87
N TYR A 174 -15.35 -7.18 4.53
CA TYR A 174 -16.70 -7.15 3.96
C TYR A 174 -17.14 -5.75 3.59
N LEU A 175 -16.79 -4.75 4.40
CA LEU A 175 -17.04 -3.35 4.07
C LEU A 175 -16.25 -2.90 2.84
N ALA A 176 -15.00 -3.33 2.70
CA ALA A 176 -14.19 -3.05 1.51
C ALA A 176 -14.79 -3.72 0.26
N LEU A 177 -15.10 -5.02 0.31
CA LEU A 177 -15.73 -5.76 -0.78
C LEU A 177 -17.10 -5.19 -1.18
N ARG A 178 -17.91 -4.77 -0.19
CA ARG A 178 -19.18 -4.09 -0.45
C ARG A 178 -18.99 -2.79 -1.20
N THR A 179 -17.89 -2.08 -0.95
CA THR A 179 -17.57 -0.83 -1.65
C THR A 179 -17.22 -1.11 -3.10
N PHE A 180 -16.39 -2.13 -3.37
CA PHE A 180 -16.07 -2.55 -4.75
C PHE A 180 -17.29 -3.05 -5.51
N SER A 181 -18.12 -3.89 -4.88
CA SER A 181 -19.38 -4.36 -5.47
C SER A 181 -20.37 -3.23 -5.77
N LYS A 182 -20.41 -2.16 -4.95
CA LYS A 182 -21.25 -0.99 -5.22
C LYS A 182 -20.73 -0.07 -6.33
N ARG A 183 -19.44 -0.15 -6.64
CA ARG A 183 -18.78 0.59 -7.72
C ARG A 183 -18.70 -0.24 -9.00
N ASP A 184 -19.26 -1.45 -9.00
CA ASP A 184 -19.18 -2.43 -10.08
C ASP A 184 -17.73 -2.79 -10.49
N THR A 185 -16.75 -2.61 -9.59
CA THR A 185 -15.34 -2.94 -9.85
C THR A 185 -15.00 -4.40 -9.57
N VAL A 186 -15.75 -5.06 -8.68
CA VAL A 186 -15.59 -6.50 -8.37
C VAL A 186 -16.94 -7.17 -8.40
N HIS A 187 -17.06 -8.18 -9.25
CA HIS A 187 -18.23 -9.06 -9.32
C HIS A 187 -18.00 -10.37 -8.55
N ALA A 188 -16.81 -10.96 -8.63
CA ALA A 188 -16.47 -12.18 -7.93
C ALA A 188 -15.07 -12.14 -7.31
N VAL A 189 -14.91 -12.81 -6.17
CA VAL A 189 -13.61 -13.08 -5.54
C VAL A 189 -13.35 -14.58 -5.67
N GLY A 190 -12.22 -14.92 -6.29
CA GLY A 190 -11.76 -16.27 -6.53
C GLY A 190 -10.75 -16.75 -5.49
N ASN A 191 -9.79 -17.53 -5.97
CA ASN A 191 -8.81 -18.21 -5.11
C ASN A 191 -7.78 -17.25 -4.52
N GLN A 192 -7.31 -17.60 -3.32
CA GLN A 192 -6.14 -16.97 -2.71
C GLN A 192 -4.87 -17.48 -3.41
N ILE A 193 -4.11 -16.57 -4.03
CA ILE A 193 -2.88 -16.89 -4.77
C ILE A 193 -1.61 -16.58 -3.97
N GLY A 194 -1.73 -15.78 -2.91
CA GLY A 194 -0.61 -15.41 -2.05
C GLY A 194 -1.01 -15.11 -0.63
N VAL A 195 -0.15 -15.52 0.31
CA VAL A 195 -0.23 -15.14 1.73
C VAL A 195 1.10 -14.53 2.11
N GLY A 196 1.12 -13.22 2.24
CA GLY A 196 2.27 -12.46 2.71
C GLY A 196 2.33 -12.36 4.23
N LYS A 197 3.45 -11.85 4.74
CA LYS A 197 3.62 -11.48 6.16
C LYS A 197 2.63 -10.39 6.58
N GLU A 198 2.29 -9.49 5.67
CA GLU A 198 1.51 -8.28 5.94
C GLU A 198 0.36 -8.06 4.95
N SER A 199 0.09 -9.03 4.07
CA SER A 199 -0.97 -8.94 3.09
C SER A 199 -1.51 -10.31 2.69
N ASP A 200 -2.75 -10.34 2.19
CA ASP A 200 -3.32 -11.48 1.48
C ASP A 200 -3.61 -11.09 0.04
N ILE A 201 -3.31 -11.99 -0.89
CA ILE A 201 -3.51 -11.78 -2.33
C ILE A 201 -4.54 -12.76 -2.84
N TYR A 202 -5.65 -12.24 -3.37
CA TYR A 202 -6.74 -12.99 -3.98
C TYR A 202 -6.86 -12.63 -5.46
N VAL A 203 -7.31 -13.57 -6.27
CA VAL A 203 -7.81 -13.27 -7.62
C VAL A 203 -9.25 -12.76 -7.47
N ALA A 204 -9.59 -11.71 -8.19
CA ALA A 204 -10.96 -11.23 -8.34
C ALA A 204 -11.29 -11.08 -9.83
N SER A 205 -12.57 -10.92 -10.15
CA SER A 205 -13.00 -10.61 -11.51
C SER A 205 -14.05 -9.50 -11.51
N ASP A 206 -14.05 -8.71 -12.57
CA ASP A 206 -15.12 -7.75 -12.86
C ASP A 206 -16.36 -8.44 -13.47
N THR A 207 -17.31 -7.62 -13.92
CA THR A 207 -18.54 -8.07 -14.58
C THR A 207 -18.29 -8.72 -15.93
N ASP A 208 -17.22 -8.34 -16.62
CA ASP A 208 -16.85 -8.85 -17.95
C ASP A 208 -16.02 -10.14 -17.85
N GLY A 209 -15.63 -10.54 -16.64
CA GLY A 209 -14.84 -11.73 -16.35
C GLY A 209 -13.33 -11.49 -16.45
N ALA A 210 -12.88 -10.25 -16.64
CA ALA A 210 -11.46 -9.94 -16.63
C ALA A 210 -10.89 -10.14 -15.23
N GLN A 211 -9.76 -10.85 -15.16
CA GLN A 211 -9.12 -11.18 -13.89
C GLN A 211 -8.25 -10.03 -13.38
N MET A 212 -8.30 -9.81 -12.07
CA MET A 212 -7.53 -8.81 -11.36
C MET A 212 -7.04 -9.34 -10.01
N VAL A 213 -6.15 -8.60 -9.38
CA VAL A 213 -5.59 -8.92 -8.07
C VAL A 213 -6.24 -8.06 -6.99
N LEU A 214 -6.79 -8.70 -5.98
CA LEU A 214 -7.22 -8.10 -4.73
C LEU A 214 -6.14 -8.31 -3.66
N LYS A 215 -5.42 -7.23 -3.34
CA LYS A 215 -4.46 -7.18 -2.23
C LYS A 215 -5.15 -6.63 -0.98
N ILE A 216 -5.15 -7.40 0.10
CA ILE A 216 -5.71 -7.03 1.40
C ILE A 216 -4.56 -6.82 2.38
N HIS A 217 -4.41 -5.61 2.93
CA HIS A 217 -3.38 -5.30 3.91
C HIS A 217 -3.75 -5.82 5.30
N ARG A 218 -2.77 -6.45 5.97
CA ARG A 218 -2.90 -7.19 7.23
C ARG A 218 -1.75 -6.85 8.16
N LEU A 219 -1.59 -5.56 8.47
CA LEU A 219 -0.60 -5.13 9.46
C LEU A 219 -0.90 -5.76 10.82
N GLY A 220 0.16 -6.17 11.51
CA GLY A 220 0.09 -6.81 12.82
C GLY A 220 0.10 -8.34 12.78
N ARG A 221 -0.14 -9.00 11.64
CA ARG A 221 -0.20 -10.48 11.51
C ARG A 221 0.96 -11.23 12.18
N VAL A 222 2.20 -10.73 12.05
CA VAL A 222 3.40 -11.39 12.57
C VAL A 222 3.68 -11.02 14.04
N SER A 223 3.37 -9.79 14.45
CA SER A 223 3.59 -9.32 15.84
C SER A 223 2.68 -10.02 16.86
N PHE A 224 1.57 -10.63 16.42
CA PHE A 224 0.74 -11.49 17.28
C PHE A 224 1.49 -12.67 17.91
N ARG A 225 2.52 -13.23 17.25
CA ARG A 225 3.28 -14.38 17.78
C ARG A 225 4.22 -13.98 18.92
N ALA A 226 4.90 -12.84 18.79
CA ALA A 226 5.93 -12.39 19.74
C ALA A 226 5.38 -11.54 20.91
N VAL A 227 4.26 -10.85 20.72
CA VAL A 227 3.66 -9.96 21.76
C VAL A 227 3.09 -10.74 22.96
N LYS A 228 2.96 -12.07 22.86
CA LYS A 228 2.49 -12.93 23.97
C LYS A 228 3.51 -12.99 25.14
N GLU A 229 4.80 -12.76 24.88
CA GLU A 229 5.87 -12.95 25.90
C GLU A 229 6.20 -11.69 26.73
N LYS A 230 5.89 -10.48 26.26
CA LYS A 230 6.36 -9.21 26.89
C LYS A 230 5.28 -8.38 27.58
N ARG A 231 4.13 -8.99 27.92
CA ARG A 231 2.84 -8.30 28.05
C ARG A 231 2.52 -7.61 29.38
N ASP A 232 3.35 -7.76 30.42
CA ASP A 232 2.97 -7.34 31.78
C ASP A 232 3.27 -5.89 32.18
N TYR A 233 3.93 -5.08 31.35
CA TYR A 233 4.59 -3.88 31.90
C TYR A 233 4.06 -2.47 31.55
N MET A 234 3.13 -2.25 30.61
CA MET A 234 2.90 -0.86 30.16
C MET A 234 1.42 -0.46 29.90
N GLY A 235 1.08 0.71 30.48
CA GLY A 235 -0.26 1.30 30.58
C GLY A 235 -0.68 2.27 29.47
N LYS A 236 -1.85 2.88 29.69
CA LYS A 236 -2.82 3.50 28.76
C LYS A 236 -2.30 4.75 28.00
N ARG A 237 -2.23 4.69 26.66
CA ARG A 237 -2.25 5.83 25.72
C ARG A 237 -3.06 5.46 24.47
N LYS A 238 -3.76 6.42 23.86
CA LYS A 238 -4.57 6.20 22.64
C LYS A 238 -3.67 5.91 21.43
N SER A 239 -3.63 4.65 21.02
CA SER A 239 -2.85 4.20 19.87
C SER A 239 -3.71 4.05 18.61
N ALA A 240 -3.06 3.98 17.44
CA ALA A 240 -3.71 3.63 16.20
C ALA A 240 -4.06 2.13 16.16
N SER A 241 -5.32 1.81 15.85
CA SER A 241 -5.75 0.43 15.55
C SER A 241 -4.97 -0.14 14.36
N TRP A 242 -4.58 -1.41 14.43
CA TRP A 242 -3.96 -2.14 13.32
C TRP A 242 -4.77 -2.09 12.01
N MET A 243 -6.10 -1.97 12.09
CA MET A 243 -6.97 -1.75 10.93
C MET A 243 -6.74 -0.38 10.30
N TYR A 244 -6.55 0.65 11.13
CA TYR A 244 -6.25 2.00 10.68
C TYR A 244 -4.86 2.05 10.02
N LEU A 245 -3.85 1.42 10.62
CA LEU A 245 -2.52 1.31 10.02
C LEU A 245 -2.57 0.53 8.69
N SER A 246 -3.34 -0.56 8.62
CA SER A 246 -3.54 -1.30 7.37
C SER A 246 -4.19 -0.44 6.27
N ARG A 247 -5.16 0.40 6.65
CA ARG A 247 -5.78 1.37 5.74
C ARG A 247 -4.78 2.40 5.23
N LEU A 248 -3.93 2.95 6.10
CA LEU A 248 -2.90 3.92 5.70
C LEU A 248 -1.87 3.30 4.76
N GLY A 249 -1.40 2.08 5.06
CA GLY A 249 -0.49 1.35 4.20
C GLY A 249 -1.08 1.09 2.81
N ALA A 250 -2.33 0.63 2.76
CA ALA A 250 -3.03 0.41 1.49
C ALA A 250 -3.24 1.71 0.69
N LYS A 251 -3.58 2.80 1.37
CA LYS A 251 -3.72 4.12 0.73
C LYS A 251 -2.41 4.56 0.10
N LYS A 252 -1.33 4.51 0.88
CA LYS A 252 0.02 4.88 0.44
C LYS A 252 0.44 4.08 -0.79
N GLU A 253 0.29 2.76 -0.75
CA GLU A 253 0.65 1.89 -1.87
C GLU A 253 -0.19 2.18 -3.13
N TRP A 254 -1.50 2.40 -2.99
CA TRP A 254 -2.36 2.75 -4.14
C TRP A 254 -1.96 4.09 -4.76
N GLU A 255 -1.67 5.11 -3.95
CA GLU A 255 -1.24 6.43 -4.43
C GLU A 255 0.10 6.35 -5.17
N PHE A 256 1.08 5.61 -4.64
CA PHE A 256 2.35 5.39 -5.35
C PHE A 256 2.14 4.63 -6.66
N MET A 257 1.42 3.51 -6.63
CA MET A 257 1.16 2.71 -7.82
C MET A 257 0.47 3.53 -8.91
N LYS A 258 -0.48 4.39 -8.55
CA LYS A 258 -1.16 5.31 -9.48
C LYS A 258 -0.16 6.25 -10.15
N VAL A 259 0.61 7.00 -9.36
CA VAL A 259 1.59 7.97 -9.89
C VAL A 259 2.66 7.27 -10.73
N LEU A 260 3.16 6.12 -10.29
CA LEU A 260 4.17 5.35 -11.00
C LEU A 260 3.65 4.84 -12.35
N HIS A 261 2.44 4.28 -12.37
CA HIS A 261 1.81 3.80 -13.60
C HIS A 261 1.60 4.95 -14.60
N GLU A 262 1.09 6.11 -14.15
CA GLU A 262 0.88 7.30 -14.98
C GLU A 262 2.20 7.84 -15.57
N ASN A 263 3.32 7.64 -14.88
CA ASN A 263 4.66 8.04 -15.34
C ASN A 263 5.40 6.91 -16.09
N GLY A 264 4.69 5.88 -16.54
CA GLY A 264 5.23 4.81 -17.38
C GLY A 264 6.28 3.94 -16.67
N PHE A 265 6.24 3.84 -15.35
CA PHE A 265 7.04 2.85 -14.63
C PHE A 265 6.45 1.44 -14.85
N PRO A 266 7.28 0.39 -14.84
CA PRO A 266 6.80 -0.97 -14.96
C PRO A 266 6.20 -1.43 -13.63
N VAL A 267 4.96 -1.04 -13.38
CA VAL A 267 4.16 -1.39 -12.20
C VAL A 267 2.78 -1.88 -12.65
N PRO A 268 2.04 -2.65 -11.83
CA PRO A 268 0.68 -3.06 -12.17
C PRO A 268 -0.23 -1.84 -12.39
N LYS A 269 -1.16 -1.94 -13.34
CA LYS A 269 -2.21 -0.92 -13.47
C LYS A 269 -3.10 -0.91 -12.21
N PRO A 270 -3.23 0.22 -11.50
CA PRO A 270 -4.15 0.34 -10.39
C PRO A 270 -5.59 0.46 -10.89
N ILE A 271 -6.53 -0.24 -10.25
CA ILE A 271 -7.94 -0.30 -10.67
C ILE A 271 -8.82 0.45 -9.67
N ASP A 272 -8.78 0.09 -8.39
CA ASP A 272 -9.61 0.70 -7.34
C ASP A 272 -8.97 0.54 -5.95
N TYR A 273 -9.44 1.32 -4.99
CA TYR A 273 -9.02 1.28 -3.59
C TYR A 273 -10.22 1.46 -2.66
N ALA A 274 -10.26 0.62 -1.62
CA ALA A 274 -11.22 0.75 -0.53
C ALA A 274 -10.62 0.24 0.78
N ARG A 275 -10.52 1.14 1.77
CA ARG A 275 -10.04 0.82 3.13
C ARG A 275 -8.62 0.26 3.13
N HIS A 276 -8.44 -1.00 3.46
CA HIS A 276 -7.18 -1.72 3.49
C HIS A 276 -7.01 -2.64 2.27
N CYS A 277 -7.85 -2.49 1.25
CA CYS A 277 -7.83 -3.31 0.05
C CYS A 277 -7.48 -2.47 -1.18
N ILE A 278 -6.69 -3.06 -2.07
CA ILE A 278 -6.31 -2.51 -3.37
C ILE A 278 -6.67 -3.52 -4.47
N LEU A 279 -7.23 -3.02 -5.56
CA LEU A 279 -7.41 -3.75 -6.81
C LEU A 279 -6.38 -3.29 -7.83
N MET A 280 -5.70 -4.24 -8.46
CA MET A 280 -4.68 -3.99 -9.47
C MET A 280 -4.70 -5.06 -10.56
N GLU A 281 -4.04 -4.79 -11.69
CA GLU A 281 -3.85 -5.72 -12.79
C GLU A 281 -3.30 -7.07 -12.33
N LEU A 282 -3.87 -8.15 -12.85
CA LEU A 282 -3.26 -9.48 -12.76
C LEU A 282 -2.18 -9.61 -13.84
N ILE A 283 -0.93 -9.68 -13.41
CA ILE A 283 0.21 -9.77 -14.31
C ILE A 283 0.59 -11.23 -14.52
N ASP A 284 0.58 -11.68 -15.78
CA ASP A 284 1.05 -13.01 -16.15
C ASP A 284 2.57 -13.12 -16.02
N SER A 285 3.03 -13.57 -14.85
CA SER A 285 4.43 -13.45 -14.44
C SER A 285 4.83 -14.48 -13.39
N TYR A 286 6.14 -14.61 -13.19
CA TYR A 286 6.73 -15.30 -12.05
C TYR A 286 7.53 -14.31 -11.19
N PRO A 287 7.52 -14.43 -9.85
CA PRO A 287 8.48 -13.73 -9.01
C PRO A 287 9.91 -14.09 -9.45
N LEU A 288 10.81 -13.11 -9.46
CA LEU A 288 12.21 -13.29 -9.87
C LEU A 288 12.88 -14.45 -9.12
N ARG A 289 12.57 -14.62 -7.83
CA ARG A 289 13.01 -15.74 -7.00
C ARG A 289 12.75 -17.13 -7.60
N GLN A 290 11.68 -17.30 -8.38
CA GLN A 290 11.27 -18.59 -8.95
C GLN A 290 11.91 -18.86 -10.31
N ILE A 291 12.71 -17.94 -10.83
CA ILE A 291 13.31 -18.04 -12.17
C ILE A 291 14.62 -18.80 -12.07
N ALA A 292 14.63 -20.02 -12.61
CA ALA A 292 15.83 -20.86 -12.63
C ALA A 292 16.88 -20.36 -13.64
N SER A 293 16.44 -19.86 -14.79
CA SER A 293 17.30 -19.29 -15.82
C SER A 293 16.54 -18.24 -16.62
N HIS A 294 17.23 -17.17 -17.01
CA HIS A 294 16.72 -16.14 -17.90
C HIS A 294 17.61 -16.10 -19.14
N PRO A 295 17.05 -16.01 -20.37
CA PRO A 295 17.84 -16.08 -21.60
C PRO A 295 18.96 -15.04 -21.70
N ASN A 296 18.76 -13.86 -21.13
CA ASN A 296 19.74 -12.78 -21.15
C ASN A 296 19.86 -12.07 -19.77
N PRO A 297 20.60 -12.65 -18.81
CA PRO A 297 20.71 -12.09 -17.47
C PRO A 297 21.34 -10.69 -17.45
N GLY A 298 22.26 -10.40 -18.39
CA GLY A 298 22.91 -9.10 -18.51
C GLY A 298 21.91 -8.00 -18.85
N SER A 299 21.05 -8.24 -19.85
CA SER A 299 19.98 -7.30 -20.21
C SER A 299 18.98 -7.11 -19.07
N LEU A 300 18.58 -8.19 -18.39
CA LEU A 300 17.66 -8.08 -17.25
C LEU A 300 18.26 -7.23 -16.12
N TYR A 301 19.54 -7.45 -15.79
CA TYR A 301 20.26 -6.66 -14.80
C TYR A 301 20.26 -5.16 -15.16
N SER A 302 20.58 -4.83 -16.42
CA SER A 302 20.53 -3.45 -16.91
C SER A 302 19.14 -2.85 -16.75
N SER A 303 18.09 -3.55 -17.18
CA SER A 303 16.71 -3.09 -17.03
C SER A 303 16.32 -2.86 -15.56
N LEU A 304 16.72 -3.75 -14.66
CA LEU A 304 16.46 -3.59 -13.22
C LEU A 304 17.21 -2.40 -12.62
N MET A 305 18.45 -2.16 -13.02
CA MET A 305 19.22 -1.00 -12.59
C MET A 305 18.64 0.31 -13.14
N ASP A 306 18.19 0.30 -14.39
CA ASP A 306 17.53 1.46 -15.00
C ASP A 306 16.25 1.83 -14.24
N VAL A 307 15.48 0.85 -13.77
CA VAL A 307 14.30 1.08 -12.93
C VAL A 307 14.69 1.76 -11.60
N ILE A 308 15.74 1.31 -10.92
CA ILE A 308 16.25 1.94 -9.69
C ILE A 308 16.65 3.40 -9.96
N VAL A 309 17.41 3.64 -11.04
CA VAL A 309 17.83 4.98 -11.43
C VAL A 309 16.62 5.87 -11.77
N ARG A 310 15.60 5.34 -12.44
CA ARG A 310 14.36 6.05 -12.73
C ARG A 310 13.62 6.44 -11.45
N PHE A 311 13.54 5.55 -10.45
CA PHE A 311 12.98 5.89 -9.14
C PHE A 311 13.76 7.04 -8.49
N ALA A 312 15.09 6.95 -8.45
CA ALA A 312 15.92 7.98 -7.84
C ALA A 312 15.77 9.34 -8.56
N LYS A 313 15.69 9.35 -9.90
CA LYS A 313 15.42 10.55 -10.71
C LYS A 313 14.04 11.16 -10.40
N ALA A 314 13.06 10.34 -10.04
CA ALA A 314 11.75 10.78 -9.57
C ALA A 314 11.74 11.21 -8.08
N GLY A 315 12.90 11.17 -7.40
CA GLY A 315 13.02 11.50 -5.98
C GLY A 315 12.54 10.39 -5.04
N LEU A 316 12.46 9.15 -5.53
CA LEU A 316 11.90 8.00 -4.82
C LEU A 316 12.93 6.88 -4.65
N ILE A 317 12.81 6.14 -3.57
CA ILE A 317 13.53 4.91 -3.27
C ILE A 317 12.50 3.85 -2.91
N HIS A 318 12.60 2.66 -3.49
CA HIS A 318 11.62 1.59 -3.29
C HIS A 318 11.56 1.13 -1.82
N GLY A 319 12.71 1.08 -1.14
CA GLY A 319 12.83 0.67 0.27
C GLY A 319 12.82 -0.85 0.50
N ASP A 320 12.24 -1.62 -0.41
CA ASP A 320 12.26 -3.10 -0.36
C ASP A 320 12.42 -3.74 -1.75
N TYR A 321 13.48 -3.36 -2.47
CA TYR A 321 13.73 -3.82 -3.84
C TYR A 321 14.49 -5.17 -3.82
N ASN A 322 13.75 -6.28 -3.90
CA ASN A 322 14.30 -7.64 -3.76
C ASN A 322 13.65 -8.62 -4.78
N GLU A 323 14.14 -9.85 -4.83
CA GLU A 323 13.69 -10.89 -5.76
C GLU A 323 12.25 -11.39 -5.56
N PHE A 324 11.59 -10.99 -4.46
CA PHE A 324 10.18 -11.29 -4.18
C PHE A 324 9.24 -10.20 -4.70
N ASN A 325 9.73 -8.95 -4.78
CA ASN A 325 8.97 -7.77 -5.20
C ASN A 325 9.21 -7.41 -6.68
N ILE A 326 9.93 -8.25 -7.40
CA ILE A 326 10.15 -8.15 -8.85
C ILE A 326 9.45 -9.34 -9.50
N LEU A 327 8.49 -9.06 -10.37
CA LEU A 327 7.80 -10.02 -11.21
C LEU A 327 8.39 -9.96 -12.61
N ILE A 328 8.63 -11.10 -13.26
CA ILE A 328 9.08 -11.16 -14.66
C ILE A 328 7.93 -11.66 -15.52
N ARG A 329 7.53 -10.86 -16.51
CA ARG A 329 6.46 -11.23 -17.47
C ARG A 329 6.89 -12.46 -18.26
N ARG A 330 5.98 -13.44 -18.41
CA ARG A 330 6.30 -14.70 -19.10
C ARG A 330 6.61 -14.51 -20.58
N GLU A 331 5.86 -13.64 -21.25
CA GLU A 331 5.97 -13.42 -22.69
C GLU A 331 7.19 -12.57 -23.05
N THR A 332 7.38 -11.44 -22.37
CA THR A 332 8.41 -10.46 -22.74
C THR A 332 9.72 -10.62 -21.98
N GLY A 333 9.70 -11.26 -20.80
CA GLY A 333 10.84 -11.31 -19.89
C GLY A 333 11.13 -9.98 -19.19
N GLU A 334 10.25 -8.99 -19.33
CA GLU A 334 10.42 -7.67 -18.71
C GLU A 334 10.07 -7.67 -17.22
N PRO A 335 10.80 -6.90 -16.40
CA PRO A 335 10.51 -6.79 -14.98
C PRO A 335 9.35 -5.85 -14.70
N VAL A 336 8.53 -6.22 -13.72
CA VAL A 336 7.48 -5.40 -13.11
C VAL A 336 7.72 -5.36 -11.61
N VAL A 337 7.73 -4.16 -11.03
CA VAL A 337 7.97 -3.95 -9.60
C VAL A 337 6.63 -3.86 -8.87
N ILE A 338 6.55 -4.46 -7.69
CA ILE A 338 5.37 -4.43 -6.81
C ILE A 338 5.77 -4.07 -5.37
N ASP A 339 4.76 -3.82 -4.53
CA ASP A 339 4.88 -3.56 -3.10
C ASP A 339 5.55 -2.21 -2.74
N PHE A 340 4.76 -1.14 -2.82
CA PHE A 340 5.20 0.24 -2.60
C PHE A 340 4.99 0.85 -1.19
N PRO A 341 4.54 0.15 -0.13
CA PRO A 341 4.30 0.82 1.15
C PRO A 341 5.60 1.31 1.83
N GLN A 342 6.75 0.72 1.50
CA GLN A 342 8.06 1.10 2.04
C GLN A 342 8.79 2.16 1.22
N MET A 343 8.15 2.73 0.20
CA MET A 343 8.78 3.80 -0.59
C MET A 343 9.09 5.03 0.27
N VAL A 344 10.27 5.59 0.07
CA VAL A 344 10.79 6.78 0.76
C VAL A 344 11.38 7.79 -0.23
N SER A 345 11.53 9.02 0.21
CA SER A 345 12.18 10.09 -0.58
C SER A 345 13.70 9.92 -0.61
N THR A 346 14.34 10.31 -1.71
CA THR A 346 15.82 10.40 -1.80
C THR A 346 16.45 11.42 -0.85
N ARG A 347 15.64 12.29 -0.23
CA ARG A 347 16.11 13.24 0.80
C ARG A 347 16.00 12.69 2.22
N HIS A 348 15.56 11.45 2.38
CA HIS A 348 15.51 10.79 3.67
C HIS A 348 16.92 10.72 4.29
N VAL A 349 17.02 10.87 5.62
CA VAL A 349 18.32 10.87 6.33
C VAL A 349 19.13 9.61 6.03
N ASN A 350 18.42 8.50 5.85
CA ASN A 350 18.99 7.19 5.53
C ASN A 350 18.87 6.84 4.03
N ALA A 351 18.73 7.81 3.13
CA ALA A 351 18.50 7.54 1.71
C ALA A 351 19.67 6.80 1.01
N GLU A 352 20.90 6.97 1.52
CA GLU A 352 22.08 6.27 1.00
C GLU A 352 22.13 4.78 1.40
N TRP A 353 21.46 4.41 2.50
CA TRP A 353 21.65 3.14 3.20
C TRP A 353 20.57 2.10 2.90
#